data_AF-A0AAD9E9Y0-F1
#
_entry.id   AF-A0AAD9E9Y0-F1
#
_cell.length_a   1.000
_cell.length_b   1.000
_cell.length_c   1.000
_cell.angle_alpha   90.00
_cell.angle_beta   90.00
_cell.angle_gamma   90.00
#
_symmetry.space_group_name_H-M   'P 1'
#
loop_
_entity.id
_entity.type
_entity.pdbx_description
1 polymer ?
#
loop_
_entity_poly.entity_id
_entity_poly.type
_entity_poly.pdbx_seq_one_letter_code
_entity_poly.pdbx_strand_id
1 'polypeptide(L)'
;MESIGQFDGDEFSNNLVSNLAPLLALFGEQVTTQFLGLSMGWVDNILLAMGPLGIITILISAIRIGGGRRLKSLVGRARETQAVAEQELLSSTSASVCELWNGEQVARLIGEPTGIVTVVAARDGKIYSLRDAFEARIITNKRNDNDNHGNQNDGVLKDILDFEANEAFLDLPPNLSLNARSKPVSPLELWAWATLGVVLQTSALAFLAVATYYFEWNKGKIPVAAYAYPCFVVGTATLTIGLLLCGHIIEGATLETDFMLSESAKDQGLRFVCLQEASTIGDQHYPSCAIFFAEEDGILRTSRRGYLKHGHTWYADLPPFWRPRGNRLLGAGLLQQL
;
A
#
# COMPACT_ATOMS: atom_id res chain seq x y z
N MET A 1 34.27 40.63 28.35
CA MET A 1 34.36 39.27 27.79
C MET A 1 32.92 38.82 27.64
N GLU A 2 32.35 39.06 26.45
CA GLU A 2 30.94 38.83 26.16
C GLU A 2 30.62 37.33 26.28
N SER A 3 29.56 37.00 27.00
CA SER A 3 29.01 35.65 27.03
C SER A 3 28.44 35.36 25.64
N ILE A 4 29.10 34.46 24.90
CA ILE A 4 28.52 33.86 23.71
C ILE A 4 27.22 33.20 24.16
N GLY A 5 26.09 33.73 23.67
CA GLY A 5 24.75 33.29 24.06
C GLY A 5 24.61 31.79 23.91
N GLN A 6 24.35 31.11 25.02
CA GLN A 6 23.99 29.70 25.03
C GLN A 6 22.64 29.57 24.32
N PHE A 7 22.67 29.09 23.07
CA PHE A 7 21.46 28.77 22.33
C PHE A 7 20.72 27.66 23.06
N ASP A 8 19.59 27.99 23.71
CA ASP A 8 18.76 27.02 24.42
C ASP A 8 17.92 26.23 23.40
N GLY A 9 18.58 25.28 22.74
CA GLY A 9 17.98 24.41 21.73
C GLY A 9 16.87 23.52 22.28
N ASP A 10 16.86 23.23 23.59
CA ASP A 10 15.80 22.44 24.24
C ASP A 10 14.51 23.27 24.37
N GLU A 11 14.62 24.54 24.76
CA GLU A 11 13.46 25.45 24.80
C GLU A 11 12.91 25.71 23.39
N PHE A 12 13.79 25.90 22.40
CA PHE A 12 13.37 26.02 21.00
C PHE A 12 12.70 24.73 20.48
N SER A 13 13.29 23.55 20.72
CA SER A 13 12.73 22.27 20.29
C SER A 13 11.41 21.96 20.97
N ASN A 14 11.27 22.20 22.27
CA ASN A 14 10.03 21.97 23.01
C ASN A 14 8.92 22.92 22.56
N ASN A 15 9.25 24.21 22.35
CA ASN A 15 8.28 25.18 21.83
C ASN A 15 7.89 24.86 20.39
N LEU A 16 8.83 24.45 19.54
CA LEU A 16 8.55 24.08 18.14
C LEU A 16 7.72 22.81 18.06
N VAL A 17 8.07 21.76 18.81
CA VAL A 17 7.31 20.51 18.87
C VAL A 17 5.92 20.76 19.46
N SER A 18 5.79 21.52 20.54
CA SER A 18 4.47 21.78 21.15
C SER A 18 3.58 22.64 20.25
N ASN A 19 4.16 23.59 19.50
CA ASN A 19 3.41 24.46 18.58
C ASN A 19 3.05 23.76 17.27
N LEU A 20 3.89 22.83 16.80
CA LEU A 20 3.66 22.09 15.56
C LEU A 20 2.99 20.74 15.77
N ALA A 21 2.95 20.18 16.98
CA ALA A 21 2.39 18.85 17.24
C ALA A 21 0.95 18.68 16.74
N PRO A 22 0.01 19.64 16.95
CA PRO A 22 -1.34 19.51 16.41
C PRO A 22 -1.36 19.51 14.88
N LEU A 23 -0.46 20.29 14.25
CA LEU A 23 -0.37 20.43 12.81
C LEU A 23 0.29 19.20 12.16
N LEU A 24 1.39 18.72 12.75
CA LEU A 24 2.06 17.47 12.39
C LEU A 24 1.12 16.28 12.52
N ALA A 25 0.28 16.23 13.57
CA ALA A 25 -0.71 15.18 13.72
C ALA A 25 -1.79 15.24 12.63
N LEU A 26 -2.31 16.43 12.31
CA LEU A 26 -3.35 16.62 11.30
C LEU A 26 -2.86 16.30 9.88
N PHE A 27 -1.67 16.80 9.52
CA PHE A 27 -1.05 16.49 8.22
C PHE A 27 -0.59 15.04 8.15
N GLY A 28 -0.11 14.50 9.27
CA GLY A 28 0.30 13.12 9.39
C GLY A 28 -0.81 12.15 9.03
N GLU A 29 -2.04 12.40 9.48
CA GLU A 29 -3.18 11.51 9.19
C GLU A 29 -3.49 11.45 7.69
N GLN A 30 -3.72 12.60 7.05
CA GLN A 30 -4.12 12.63 5.63
C GLN A 30 -3.02 12.10 4.70
N VAL A 31 -1.77 12.54 4.92
CA VAL A 31 -0.63 12.12 4.10
C VAL A 31 -0.37 10.62 4.26
N THR A 32 -0.47 10.10 5.50
CA THR A 32 -0.28 8.66 5.75
C THR A 32 -1.39 7.83 5.12
N THR A 33 -2.65 8.23 5.28
CA THR A 33 -3.79 7.51 4.69
C THR A 33 -3.68 7.47 3.16
N GLN A 34 -3.33 8.60 2.54
CA GLN A 34 -3.11 8.67 1.10
C GLN A 34 -1.92 7.80 0.66
N PHE A 35 -0.82 7.82 1.42
CA PHE A 35 0.35 6.99 1.15
C PHE A 35 0.00 5.51 1.22
N LEU A 36 -0.69 5.06 2.27
CA LEU A 36 -1.14 3.67 2.44
C LEU A 36 -2.08 3.24 1.30
N GLY A 37 -2.99 4.13 0.88
CA GLY A 37 -3.89 3.89 -0.26
C GLY A 37 -3.18 3.74 -1.61
N LEU A 38 -1.91 4.12 -1.72
CA LEU A 38 -1.11 3.98 -2.94
C LEU A 38 0.10 3.04 -2.78
N SER A 39 0.37 2.60 -1.55
CA SER A 39 1.49 1.74 -1.20
C SER A 39 1.32 0.35 -1.80
N MET A 40 2.39 -0.19 -2.37
CA MET A 40 2.40 -1.49 -3.03
C MET A 40 3.68 -2.29 -2.70
N GLY A 41 4.82 -1.60 -2.50
CA GLY A 41 6.11 -2.25 -2.32
C GLY A 41 6.57 -2.37 -0.87
N TRP A 42 7.45 -3.34 -0.63
CA TRP A 42 8.20 -3.42 0.63
C TRP A 42 9.06 -2.18 0.90
N VAL A 43 9.56 -1.52 -0.16
CA VAL A 43 10.32 -0.27 -0.04
C VAL A 43 9.44 0.87 0.48
N ASP A 44 8.14 0.86 0.17
CA ASP A 44 7.18 1.84 0.69
C ASP A 44 7.04 1.69 2.22
N ASN A 45 7.08 0.46 2.75
CA ASN A 45 7.09 0.23 4.20
C ASN A 45 8.33 0.81 4.88
N ILE A 46 9.49 0.70 4.23
CA ILE A 46 10.73 1.32 4.74
C ILE A 46 10.55 2.82 4.78
N LEU A 47 10.11 3.43 3.67
CA LEU A 47 9.90 4.87 3.60
C LEU A 47 8.91 5.36 4.67
N LEU A 48 7.81 4.62 4.86
CA LEU A 48 6.80 4.86 5.88
C LEU A 48 7.38 4.82 7.30
N ALA A 49 8.29 3.88 7.58
CA ALA A 49 8.89 3.71 8.90
C ALA A 49 10.03 4.71 9.20
N MET A 50 10.71 5.20 8.16
CA MET A 50 11.84 6.12 8.30
C MET A 50 11.43 7.58 8.50
N GLY A 51 10.25 7.99 8.02
CA GLY A 51 9.71 9.34 8.19
C GLY A 51 8.27 9.32 8.70
N PRO A 52 8.02 8.84 9.94
CA PRO A 52 6.66 8.49 10.35
C PRO A 52 5.87 9.74 10.78
N LEU A 53 5.26 10.41 9.80
CA LEU A 53 4.42 11.59 10.05
C LEU A 53 3.11 11.23 10.76
N GLY A 54 2.60 10.00 10.58
CA GLY A 54 1.33 9.53 11.16
C GLY A 54 1.45 8.22 11.94
N ILE A 55 2.35 8.14 12.93
CA ILE A 55 2.59 6.91 13.74
C ILE A 55 1.28 6.28 14.22
N ILE A 56 0.38 7.09 14.80
CA ILE A 56 -0.91 6.63 15.32
C ILE A 56 -1.78 6.12 14.17
N THR A 57 -1.84 6.84 13.05
CA THR A 57 -2.60 6.46 11.86
C THR A 57 -2.11 5.12 11.30
N ILE A 58 -0.81 4.88 11.19
CA ILE A 58 -0.23 3.62 10.73
C ILE A 58 -0.66 2.47 11.66
N LEU A 59 -0.52 2.66 12.97
CA LEU A 59 -0.91 1.65 13.97
C LEU A 59 -2.40 1.32 13.91
N ILE A 60 -3.24 2.36 13.88
CA ILE A 60 -4.69 2.22 13.78
C ILE A 60 -5.07 1.51 12.47
N SER A 61 -4.41 1.86 11.36
CA SER A 61 -4.64 1.24 10.05
C SER A 61 -4.31 -0.24 10.04
N ALA A 62 -3.17 -0.64 10.60
CA ALA A 62 -2.80 -2.05 10.75
C ALA A 62 -3.82 -2.82 11.60
N ILE A 63 -4.36 -2.21 12.67
CA ILE A 63 -5.42 -2.82 13.49
C ILE A 63 -6.75 -2.89 12.73
N ARG A 64 -7.12 -1.86 11.98
CA ARG A 64 -8.35 -1.82 11.16
C ARG A 64 -8.35 -2.91 10.09
N ILE A 65 -7.19 -3.18 9.49
CA ILE A 65 -7.05 -4.16 8.41
C ILE A 65 -6.83 -5.58 8.98
N GLY A 66 -5.75 -5.80 9.73
CA GLY A 66 -5.30 -7.12 10.20
C GLY A 66 -5.67 -7.47 11.64
N GLY A 67 -6.20 -6.53 12.44
CA GLY A 67 -6.48 -6.75 13.86
C GLY A 67 -7.70 -7.63 14.13
N GLY A 68 -7.62 -8.45 15.19
CA GLY A 68 -8.78 -9.18 15.71
C GLY A 68 -9.85 -8.27 16.33
N ARG A 69 -11.07 -8.78 16.55
CA ARG A 69 -12.21 -7.99 17.09
C ARG A 69 -11.89 -7.23 18.39
N ARG A 70 -11.05 -7.79 19.25
CA ARG A 70 -10.65 -7.16 20.51
C ARG A 70 -9.82 -5.89 20.29
N LEU A 71 -8.87 -5.93 19.36
CA LEU A 71 -8.03 -4.79 19.05
C LEU A 71 -8.80 -3.73 18.28
N LYS A 72 -9.65 -4.14 17.33
CA LYS A 72 -10.58 -3.22 16.66
C LYS A 72 -11.49 -2.49 17.66
N SER A 73 -11.95 -3.18 18.71
CA SER A 73 -12.73 -2.56 19.78
C SER A 73 -11.93 -1.57 20.62
N LEU A 74 -10.64 -1.82 20.86
CA LEU A 74 -9.79 -0.92 21.63
C LEU A 74 -9.59 0.43 20.93
N VAL A 75 -9.54 0.42 19.60
CA VAL A 75 -9.38 1.62 18.76
C VAL A 75 -10.74 2.23 18.38
N GLY A 76 -11.86 1.74 18.91
CA GLY A 76 -13.20 2.26 18.62
C GLY A 76 -13.74 1.86 17.24
N ARG A 77 -13.10 0.93 16.53
CA ARG A 77 -13.46 0.46 15.18
C ARG A 77 -14.13 -0.92 15.19
N ALA A 78 -14.79 -1.31 16.30
CA ALA A 78 -15.42 -2.63 16.44
C ALA A 78 -16.53 -2.92 15.42
N ARG A 79 -17.25 -1.89 14.98
CA ARG A 79 -18.38 -1.98 14.05
C ARG A 79 -18.02 -1.61 12.61
N GLU A 80 -16.74 -1.33 12.35
CA GLU A 80 -16.26 -1.00 11.01
C GLU A 80 -16.27 -2.23 10.10
N THR A 81 -16.77 -2.07 8.88
CA THR A 81 -16.74 -3.14 7.87
C THR A 81 -15.38 -3.16 7.17
N GLN A 82 -15.01 -4.32 6.61
CA GLN A 82 -13.77 -4.45 5.85
C GLN A 82 -13.77 -3.56 4.59
N ALA A 83 -14.93 -3.28 4.00
CA ALA A 83 -15.06 -2.39 2.85
C ALA A 83 -14.70 -0.94 3.21
N VAL A 84 -15.12 -0.45 4.38
CA VAL A 84 -14.76 0.90 4.87
C VAL A 84 -13.25 1.01 5.09
N ALA A 85 -12.64 0.01 5.73
CA ALA A 85 -11.20 0.00 5.94
C ALA A 85 -10.43 -0.09 4.62
N GLU A 86 -10.88 -0.94 3.69
CA GLU A 86 -10.29 -1.07 2.36
C GLU A 86 -10.36 0.26 1.60
N GLN A 87 -11.56 0.87 1.47
CA GLN A 87 -11.81 2.13 0.76
C GLN A 87 -10.90 3.29 1.21
N GLU A 88 -10.56 3.34 2.49
CA GLU A 88 -9.76 4.43 3.05
C GLU A 88 -8.26 4.13 3.01
N LEU A 89 -7.84 2.89 3.27
CA LEU A 89 -6.46 2.57 3.64
C LEU A 89 -5.67 1.71 2.66
N LEU A 90 -6.34 0.94 1.80
CA LEU A 90 -5.65 -0.02 0.92
C LEU A 90 -5.55 0.51 -0.50
N SER A 91 -4.66 -0.01 -1.33
CA SER A 91 -4.66 0.27 -2.78
C SER A 91 -5.65 -0.60 -3.57
N SER A 92 -6.30 -1.56 -2.91
CA SER A 92 -7.06 -2.61 -3.58
C SER A 92 -8.47 -2.21 -4.02
N THR A 93 -8.96 -2.87 -5.05
CA THR A 93 -10.38 -2.90 -5.37
C THR A 93 -10.91 -4.32 -5.18
N SER A 94 -12.21 -4.42 -4.87
CA SER A 94 -12.90 -5.68 -4.60
C SER A 94 -14.38 -5.57 -5.01
N ALA A 95 -15.14 -6.66 -4.90
CA ALA A 95 -16.60 -6.62 -5.09
C ALA A 95 -17.32 -5.65 -4.13
N SER A 96 -16.64 -5.19 -3.06
CA SER A 96 -17.19 -4.23 -2.10
C SER A 96 -16.60 -2.83 -2.18
N VAL A 97 -15.53 -2.63 -2.97
CA VAL A 97 -14.84 -1.35 -3.09
C VAL A 97 -14.36 -1.16 -4.52
N CYS A 98 -14.75 -0.05 -5.13
CA CYS A 98 -14.38 0.29 -6.50
C CYS A 98 -13.91 1.73 -6.62
N GLU A 99 -13.35 2.05 -7.79
CA GLU A 99 -12.91 3.39 -8.14
C GLU A 99 -13.64 3.85 -9.40
N LEU A 100 -14.21 5.05 -9.37
CA LEU A 100 -14.88 5.69 -10.50
C LEU A 100 -14.31 7.09 -10.73
N TRP A 101 -14.32 7.54 -11.97
CA TRP A 101 -13.96 8.90 -12.32
C TRP A 101 -15.19 9.82 -12.28
N ASN A 102 -15.15 10.88 -11.48
CA ASN A 102 -16.27 11.81 -11.33
C ASN A 102 -16.20 13.03 -12.29
N GLY A 103 -15.19 13.10 -13.16
CA GLY A 103 -14.94 14.26 -14.01
C GLY A 103 -13.70 15.08 -13.59
N GLU A 104 -13.36 15.05 -12.31
CA GLU A 104 -12.24 15.83 -11.74
C GLU A 104 -11.19 14.94 -11.06
N GLN A 105 -11.62 13.90 -10.36
CA GLN A 105 -10.76 12.99 -9.62
C GLN A 105 -11.31 11.55 -9.62
N VAL A 106 -10.43 10.60 -9.30
CA VAL A 106 -10.84 9.23 -9.01
C VAL A 106 -11.45 9.21 -7.61
N ALA A 107 -12.74 8.89 -7.53
CA ALA A 107 -13.46 8.68 -6.28
C ALA A 107 -13.53 7.19 -5.98
N ARG A 108 -13.24 6.83 -4.73
CA ARG A 108 -13.32 5.44 -4.27
C ARG A 108 -14.60 5.22 -3.49
N LEU A 109 -15.36 4.19 -3.83
CA LEU A 109 -16.73 3.98 -3.38
C LEU A 109 -16.90 2.59 -2.78
N ILE A 110 -17.82 2.48 -1.82
CA ILE A 110 -18.28 1.19 -1.29
C ILE A 110 -19.43 0.68 -2.16
N GLY A 111 -19.28 -0.54 -2.62
CA GLY A 111 -20.24 -1.23 -3.48
C GLY A 111 -19.62 -1.70 -4.80
N GLU A 112 -20.40 -2.47 -5.53
CA GLU A 112 -20.06 -2.95 -6.86
C GLU A 112 -20.64 -1.97 -7.89
N PRO A 113 -19.80 -1.28 -8.68
CA PRO A 113 -20.27 -0.39 -9.73
C PRO A 113 -20.62 -1.23 -10.96
N THR A 114 -21.84 -1.07 -11.45
CA THR A 114 -22.23 -1.62 -12.75
C THR A 114 -21.72 -0.70 -13.86
N GLY A 115 -21.15 -1.26 -14.92
CA GLY A 115 -20.78 -0.50 -16.13
C GLY A 115 -19.36 0.08 -16.14
N ILE A 116 -18.45 -0.40 -15.28
CA ILE A 116 -17.01 -0.15 -15.43
C ILE A 116 -16.31 -1.43 -15.89
N VAL A 117 -15.52 -1.33 -16.96
CA VAL A 117 -14.78 -2.47 -17.52
C VAL A 117 -13.43 -2.02 -18.04
N THR A 118 -12.40 -2.83 -17.79
CA THR A 118 -11.10 -2.64 -18.45
C THR A 118 -11.01 -3.54 -19.66
N VAL A 119 -10.54 -2.97 -20.76
CA VAL A 119 -10.38 -3.64 -22.04
C VAL A 119 -9.02 -3.32 -22.63
N VAL A 120 -8.56 -4.17 -23.55
CA VAL A 120 -7.39 -3.88 -24.38
C VAL A 120 -7.89 -3.40 -25.73
N ALA A 121 -7.62 -2.15 -26.06
CA ALA A 121 -8.02 -1.54 -27.31
C ALA A 121 -6.81 -1.40 -28.25
N ALA A 122 -6.94 -1.89 -29.47
CA ALA A 122 -5.98 -1.72 -30.55
C ALA A 122 -6.26 -0.42 -31.34
N ARG A 123 -5.25 0.12 -32.01
CA ARG A 123 -5.40 1.30 -32.89
C ARG A 123 -6.34 1.07 -34.06
N ASP A 124 -6.52 -0.17 -34.49
CA ASP A 124 -7.44 -0.56 -35.57
C ASP A 124 -8.91 -0.63 -35.12
N GLY A 125 -9.20 -0.29 -33.86
CA GLY A 125 -10.55 -0.28 -33.29
C GLY A 125 -11.00 -1.64 -32.75
N LYS A 126 -10.16 -2.68 -32.77
CA LYS A 126 -10.48 -3.95 -32.09
C LYS A 126 -10.36 -3.78 -30.59
N ILE A 127 -11.37 -4.29 -29.88
CA ILE A 127 -11.43 -4.28 -28.43
C ILE A 127 -11.45 -5.73 -27.98
N TYR A 128 -10.54 -6.08 -27.08
CA TYR A 128 -10.49 -7.37 -26.42
C TYR A 128 -10.89 -7.18 -24.96
N SER A 129 -11.73 -8.07 -24.44
CA SER A 129 -11.89 -8.15 -22.99
C SER A 129 -10.55 -8.56 -22.37
N LEU A 130 -10.33 -8.26 -21.09
CA LEU A 130 -9.10 -8.69 -20.42
C LEU A 130 -8.95 -10.22 -20.45
N ARG A 131 -10.06 -10.95 -20.35
CA ARG A 131 -10.11 -12.42 -20.45
C ARG A 131 -9.65 -12.89 -21.83
N ASP A 132 -10.25 -12.36 -22.89
CA ASP A 132 -9.87 -12.74 -24.27
C ASP A 132 -8.41 -12.38 -24.55
N ALA A 133 -7.94 -11.22 -24.05
CA ALA A 133 -6.55 -10.80 -24.20
C ALA A 133 -5.58 -11.72 -23.44
N PHE A 134 -5.99 -12.26 -22.30
CA PHE A 134 -5.19 -13.22 -21.54
C PHE A 134 -5.12 -14.58 -22.25
N GLU A 135 -6.26 -15.10 -22.69
CA GLU A 135 -6.34 -16.35 -23.47
C GLU A 135 -5.54 -16.26 -24.78
N ALA A 136 -5.59 -15.13 -25.46
CA ALA A 136 -4.84 -14.86 -26.68
C ALA A 136 -3.34 -14.57 -26.43
N ARG A 137 -2.87 -14.61 -25.17
CA ARG A 137 -1.49 -14.27 -24.75
C ARG A 137 -1.04 -12.87 -25.21
N ILE A 138 -1.98 -11.95 -25.36
CA ILE A 138 -1.73 -10.53 -25.61
C ILE A 138 -1.23 -9.88 -24.31
N ILE A 139 -1.82 -10.27 -23.18
CA ILE A 139 -1.39 -9.87 -21.85
C ILE A 139 -0.78 -11.06 -21.10
N THR A 140 0.24 -10.78 -20.29
CA THR A 140 0.94 -11.78 -19.48
C THR A 140 1.05 -11.27 -18.05
N ASN A 141 0.93 -12.16 -17.07
CA ASN A 141 1.11 -11.80 -15.68
C ASN A 141 2.61 -11.80 -15.35
N LYS A 142 3.15 -10.66 -14.91
CA LYS A 142 4.57 -10.48 -14.57
C LYS A 142 5.01 -11.28 -13.34
N ARG A 143 4.10 -11.86 -12.57
CA ARG A 143 4.43 -12.64 -11.35
C ARG A 143 5.27 -13.89 -11.64
N ASN A 144 5.55 -14.24 -12.91
CA ASN A 144 6.13 -15.52 -13.30
C ASN A 144 7.30 -15.43 -14.32
N ASP A 145 8.32 -14.60 -14.07
CA ASP A 145 9.60 -14.70 -14.80
C ASP A 145 10.70 -15.46 -14.02
N ASN A 146 10.66 -15.48 -12.69
CA ASN A 146 11.73 -16.07 -11.85
C ASN A 146 11.50 -17.50 -11.32
N ASP A 147 10.35 -18.13 -11.56
CA ASP A 147 10.06 -19.50 -11.09
C ASP A 147 10.54 -20.61 -12.07
N ASN A 148 11.34 -20.25 -13.08
CA ASN A 148 11.91 -21.17 -14.08
C ASN A 148 13.06 -22.05 -13.57
N HIS A 149 13.17 -22.28 -12.25
CA HIS A 149 14.04 -23.31 -11.66
C HIS A 149 13.26 -24.40 -10.90
N GLY A 150 11.94 -24.48 -11.10
CA GLY A 150 11.07 -25.53 -10.57
C GLY A 150 10.89 -26.71 -11.53
N ASN A 151 11.02 -27.91 -11.01
CA ASN A 151 10.92 -29.22 -11.66
C ASN A 151 9.73 -29.35 -12.66
N GLN A 152 10.02 -29.89 -13.84
CA GLN A 152 9.19 -29.86 -15.07
C GLN A 152 7.87 -30.68 -15.01
N ASN A 153 7.54 -31.30 -13.88
CA ASN A 153 6.44 -32.28 -13.79
C ASN A 153 5.15 -31.75 -13.14
N ASP A 154 5.18 -30.60 -12.47
CA ASP A 154 3.99 -30.00 -11.80
C ASP A 154 3.41 -28.78 -12.54
N GLY A 155 3.94 -28.46 -13.73
CA GLY A 155 3.64 -27.22 -14.46
C GLY A 155 2.19 -27.08 -14.91
N VAL A 156 1.53 -28.16 -15.34
CA VAL A 156 0.16 -28.09 -15.89
C VAL A 156 -0.86 -27.73 -14.82
N LEU A 157 -0.77 -28.33 -13.63
CA LEU A 157 -1.69 -28.02 -12.53
C LEU A 157 -1.45 -26.60 -11.99
N LYS A 158 -0.18 -26.17 -11.92
CA LYS A 158 0.20 -24.82 -11.52
C LYS A 158 -0.32 -23.78 -12.53
N ASP A 159 -0.16 -24.03 -13.83
CA ASP A 159 -0.67 -23.16 -14.89
C ASP A 159 -2.20 -23.05 -14.87
N ILE A 160 -2.92 -24.16 -14.60
CA ILE A 160 -4.39 -24.15 -14.48
C ILE A 160 -4.84 -23.35 -13.25
N LEU A 161 -4.21 -23.57 -12.10
CA LEU A 161 -4.52 -22.84 -10.86
C LEU A 161 -4.18 -21.36 -10.98
N ASP A 162 -3.06 -21.03 -11.61
CA ASP A 162 -2.66 -19.66 -11.90
C ASP A 162 -3.62 -19.01 -12.90
N PHE A 163 -4.09 -19.74 -13.92
CA PHE A 163 -5.10 -19.26 -14.87
C PHE A 163 -6.43 -18.96 -14.16
N GLU A 164 -6.96 -19.89 -13.37
CA GLU A 164 -8.22 -19.72 -12.62
C GLU A 164 -8.13 -18.59 -11.59
N ALA A 165 -7.00 -18.48 -10.88
CA ALA A 165 -6.75 -17.38 -9.96
C ALA A 165 -6.69 -16.03 -10.70
N ASN A 166 -6.03 -15.99 -11.87
CA ASN A 166 -5.95 -14.79 -12.69
C ASN A 166 -7.32 -14.36 -13.23
N GLU A 167 -8.15 -15.29 -13.69
CA GLU A 167 -9.50 -14.99 -14.16
C GLU A 167 -10.35 -14.28 -13.10
N ALA A 168 -10.31 -14.75 -11.86
CA ALA A 168 -11.01 -14.10 -10.76
C ALA A 168 -10.54 -12.66 -10.52
N PHE A 169 -9.29 -12.32 -10.88
CA PHE A 169 -8.77 -10.95 -10.80
C PHE A 169 -9.18 -10.06 -11.97
N LEU A 170 -9.43 -10.64 -13.15
CA LEU A 170 -9.80 -9.92 -14.37
C LEU A 170 -11.26 -9.45 -14.34
N ASP A 171 -12.14 -10.16 -13.63
CA ASP A 171 -13.57 -9.80 -13.51
C ASP A 171 -13.84 -8.72 -12.45
N LEU A 172 -12.82 -8.34 -11.66
CA LEU A 172 -12.95 -7.35 -10.59
C LEU A 172 -12.74 -5.91 -11.10
N PRO A 173 -13.37 -4.91 -10.46
CA PRO A 173 -13.30 -3.51 -10.91
C PRO A 173 -11.86 -3.00 -10.95
N PRO A 174 -11.50 -2.14 -11.92
CA PRO A 174 -10.14 -1.70 -12.10
C PRO A 174 -9.65 -0.73 -11.02
N ASN A 175 -8.33 -0.68 -10.84
CA ASN A 175 -7.67 0.33 -10.01
C ASN A 175 -7.35 1.56 -10.89
N LEU A 176 -8.25 2.54 -10.95
CA LEU A 176 -8.02 3.78 -11.69
C LEU A 176 -6.89 4.61 -11.07
N SER A 177 -6.82 4.71 -9.74
CA SER A 177 -5.81 5.49 -9.01
C SER A 177 -4.38 5.03 -9.31
N LEU A 178 -4.21 3.73 -9.52
CA LEU A 178 -2.92 3.10 -9.84
C LEU A 178 -2.53 3.25 -11.31
N ASN A 179 -3.50 3.27 -12.24
CA ASN A 179 -3.24 3.20 -13.68
C ASN A 179 -3.50 4.49 -14.47
N ALA A 180 -4.29 5.42 -13.91
CA ALA A 180 -4.57 6.71 -14.54
C ALA A 180 -3.39 7.69 -14.43
N ARG A 181 -2.46 7.46 -13.49
CA ARG A 181 -1.28 8.32 -13.32
C ARG A 181 -0.18 7.88 -14.29
N SER A 182 0.29 8.80 -15.12
CA SER A 182 1.11 8.55 -16.32
C SER A 182 2.51 7.95 -16.09
N LYS A 183 2.92 7.67 -14.85
CA LYS A 183 4.19 6.96 -14.60
C LYS A 183 4.24 6.38 -13.19
N PRO A 184 4.60 5.11 -13.03
CA PRO A 184 4.99 4.60 -11.74
C PRO A 184 6.29 5.28 -11.27
N VAL A 185 6.39 5.55 -9.98
CA VAL A 185 7.63 6.06 -9.39
C VAL A 185 8.76 5.08 -9.72
N SER A 186 9.87 5.61 -10.26
CA SER A 186 10.98 4.76 -10.63
C SER A 186 11.55 4.08 -9.37
N PRO A 187 11.96 2.80 -9.43
CA PRO A 187 12.56 2.14 -8.28
C PRO A 187 13.75 2.93 -7.71
N LEU A 188 14.54 3.54 -8.59
CA LEU A 188 15.69 4.36 -8.20
C LEU A 188 15.27 5.57 -7.36
N GLU A 189 14.24 6.30 -7.78
CA GLU A 189 13.72 7.45 -7.05
C GLU A 189 13.17 7.02 -5.68
N LEU A 190 12.43 5.92 -5.64
CA LEU A 190 11.90 5.38 -4.39
C LEU A 190 13.03 4.98 -3.42
N TRP A 191 14.07 4.30 -3.92
CA TRP A 191 15.27 3.97 -3.14
C TRP A 191 16.06 5.22 -2.72
N ALA A 192 16.10 6.27 -3.53
CA ALA A 192 16.74 7.53 -3.17
C ALA A 192 16.03 8.19 -1.97
N TRP A 193 14.70 8.21 -1.96
CA TRP A 193 13.93 8.72 -0.81
C TRP A 193 14.07 7.84 0.43
N ALA A 194 14.05 6.52 0.28
CA ALA A 194 14.25 5.59 1.39
C ALA A 194 15.65 5.75 2.01
N THR A 195 16.69 5.83 1.17
CA THR A 195 18.07 6.05 1.64
C THR A 195 18.25 7.41 2.29
N LEU A 196 17.66 8.46 1.74
CA LEU A 196 17.64 9.78 2.37
C LEU A 196 16.99 9.72 3.76
N GLY A 197 15.86 9.03 3.91
CA GLY A 197 15.21 8.81 5.20
C GLY A 197 16.12 8.09 6.21
N VAL A 198 16.80 7.02 5.80
CA VAL A 198 17.79 6.31 6.63
C VAL A 198 18.95 7.21 7.03
N VAL A 199 19.49 7.99 6.11
CA VAL A 199 20.58 8.93 6.39
C VAL A 199 20.12 10.00 7.39
N LEU A 200 18.95 10.59 7.20
CA LEU A 200 18.40 11.59 8.12
C LEU A 200 18.18 11.00 9.52
N GLN A 201 17.58 9.81 9.62
CA GLN A 201 17.34 9.14 10.90
C GLN A 201 18.65 8.79 11.63
N THR A 202 19.62 8.23 10.91
CA THR A 202 20.93 7.88 11.48
C THR A 202 21.73 9.13 11.87
N SER A 203 21.63 10.21 11.09
CA SER A 203 22.26 11.49 11.43
C SER A 203 21.69 12.10 12.71
N ALA A 204 20.38 11.99 12.95
CA ALA A 204 19.75 12.44 14.18
C ALA A 204 20.24 11.64 15.40
N LEU A 205 20.35 10.31 15.27
CA LEU A 205 20.92 9.45 16.31
C LEU A 205 22.39 9.79 16.60
N ALA A 206 23.19 10.03 15.56
CA ALA A 206 24.61 10.37 15.69
C ALA A 206 24.80 11.76 16.31
N PHE A 207 24.02 12.75 15.88
CA PHE A 207 24.04 14.10 16.45
C PHE A 207 23.74 14.06 17.95
N LEU A 208 22.71 13.33 18.37
CA LEU A 208 22.38 13.19 19.78
C LEU A 208 23.46 12.44 20.57
N ALA A 209 24.17 11.50 19.94
CA ALA A 209 25.30 10.79 20.53
C ALA A 209 26.46 11.74 20.82
N VAL A 210 26.85 12.53 19.83
CA VAL A 210 27.94 13.51 19.94
C VAL A 210 27.59 14.59 20.95
N ALA A 211 26.36 15.10 20.92
CA ALA A 211 25.86 16.08 21.91
C ALA A 211 25.95 15.54 23.35
N THR A 212 25.64 14.26 23.54
CA THR A 212 25.64 13.63 24.87
C THR A 212 27.04 13.27 25.36
N TYR A 213 27.87 12.64 24.52
CA TYR A 213 29.15 12.04 24.94
C TYR A 213 30.38 12.91 24.65
N TYR A 214 30.32 13.82 23.69
CA TYR A 214 31.48 14.64 23.30
C TYR A 214 31.35 16.08 23.78
N PHE A 215 30.18 16.71 23.57
CA PHE A 215 29.95 18.09 23.99
C PHE A 215 29.47 18.23 25.44
N GLU A 216 29.03 17.14 26.07
CA GLU A 216 28.48 17.12 27.43
C GLU A 216 27.47 18.25 27.66
N TRP A 217 26.59 18.48 26.68
CA TRP A 217 25.71 19.65 26.70
C TRP A 217 24.74 19.55 27.89
N ASN A 218 24.87 20.48 28.85
CA ASN A 218 23.98 20.52 30.01
C ASN A 218 22.54 20.86 29.58
N LYS A 219 21.59 19.97 29.91
CA LYS A 219 20.16 20.26 29.80
C LYS A 219 19.70 21.08 31.01
N GLY A 220 19.77 22.40 30.90
CA GLY A 220 19.43 23.32 31.99
C GLY A 220 20.37 23.20 33.20
N LYS A 221 19.81 23.05 34.42
CA LYS A 221 20.58 22.97 35.68
C LYS A 221 20.91 21.54 36.14
N ILE A 222 20.50 20.53 35.37
CA ILE A 222 20.62 19.11 35.77
C ILE A 222 21.47 18.40 34.71
N PRO A 223 22.52 17.65 35.11
CA PRO A 223 23.31 16.88 34.15
C PRO A 223 22.43 15.86 33.43
N VAL A 224 22.68 15.66 32.12
CA VAL A 224 21.94 14.69 31.31
C VAL A 224 22.16 13.30 31.88
N ALA A 225 21.07 12.61 32.20
CA ALA A 225 21.16 11.27 32.76
C ALA A 225 21.79 10.29 31.75
N ALA A 226 22.75 9.48 32.19
CA ALA A 226 23.47 8.55 31.31
C ALA A 226 22.56 7.54 30.58
N TYR A 227 21.37 7.28 31.11
CA TYR A 227 20.38 6.39 30.48
C TYR A 227 19.58 7.07 29.35
N ALA A 228 19.64 8.39 29.20
CA ALA A 228 18.78 9.13 28.27
C ALA A 228 19.07 8.75 26.81
N TYR A 229 20.34 8.75 26.40
CA TYR A 229 20.76 8.37 25.05
C TYR A 229 20.45 6.91 24.71
N PRO A 230 20.84 5.89 25.51
CA PRO A 230 20.50 4.51 25.19
C PRO A 230 18.99 4.27 25.18
N CYS A 231 18.22 4.92 26.06
CA CYS A 231 16.75 4.87 26.01
C CYS A 231 16.19 5.46 24.71
N PHE A 232 16.74 6.59 24.24
CA PHE A 232 16.34 7.21 22.97
C PHE A 232 16.64 6.30 21.77
N VAL A 233 17.81 5.68 21.72
CA VAL A 233 18.19 4.73 20.64
C VAL A 233 17.25 3.52 20.64
N VAL A 234 17.04 2.90 21.81
CA VAL A 234 16.15 1.74 21.95
C VAL A 234 14.71 2.10 21.58
N GLY A 235 14.21 3.25 22.05
CA GLY A 235 12.87 3.74 21.72
C GLY A 235 12.70 3.99 20.23
N THR A 236 13.68 4.64 19.60
CA THR A 236 13.69 4.91 18.16
C THR A 236 13.70 3.60 17.35
N ALA A 237 14.59 2.67 17.67
CA ALA A 237 14.66 1.37 16.99
C ALA A 237 13.36 0.57 17.15
N THR A 238 12.81 0.52 18.37
CA THR A 238 11.54 -0.17 18.66
C THR A 238 10.39 0.43 17.85
N LEU A 239 10.32 1.76 17.76
CA LEU A 239 9.30 2.47 16.99
C LEU A 239 9.43 2.19 15.49
N THR A 240 10.63 2.32 14.92
CA THR A 240 10.86 2.04 13.49
C THR A 240 10.52 0.59 13.14
N ILE A 241 10.94 -0.39 13.96
CA ILE A 241 10.60 -1.80 13.76
C ILE A 241 9.09 -2.02 13.86
N GLY A 242 8.42 -1.42 14.85
CA GLY A 242 6.97 -1.52 15.01
C GLY A 242 6.22 -1.00 13.79
N LEU A 243 6.66 0.13 13.22
CA LEU A 243 6.07 0.71 12.01
C LEU A 243 6.32 -0.11 10.75
N LEU A 244 7.53 -0.69 10.60
CA LEU A 244 7.82 -1.64 9.52
C LEU A 244 6.87 -2.84 9.58
N LEU A 245 6.62 -3.39 10.78
CA LEU A 245 5.68 -4.50 10.96
C LEU A 245 4.25 -4.07 10.65
N CYS A 246 3.82 -2.86 11.07
CA CYS A 246 2.50 -2.35 10.74
C CYS A 246 2.31 -2.16 9.22
N GLY A 247 3.29 -1.55 8.54
CA GLY A 247 3.29 -1.41 7.07
C GLY A 247 3.21 -2.77 6.38
N HIS A 248 4.00 -3.73 6.84
CA HIS A 248 3.98 -5.09 6.29
C HIS A 248 2.64 -5.81 6.50
N ILE A 249 1.95 -5.60 7.63
CA ILE A 249 0.59 -6.14 7.85
C ILE A 249 -0.41 -5.52 6.86
N ILE A 250 -0.29 -4.23 6.58
CA ILE A 250 -1.16 -3.50 5.65
C ILE A 250 -0.91 -3.99 4.22
N GLU A 251 0.35 -4.04 3.79
CA GLU A 251 0.78 -4.55 2.48
C GLU A 251 0.35 -6.02 2.29
N GLY A 252 0.49 -6.85 3.33
CA GLY A 252 0.11 -8.27 3.29
C GLY A 252 -1.40 -8.53 3.15
N ALA A 253 -2.24 -7.50 3.32
CA ALA A 253 -3.68 -7.61 3.10
C ALA A 253 -4.09 -7.45 1.62
N THR A 254 -3.17 -6.95 0.79
CA THR A 254 -3.36 -6.75 -0.64
C THR A 254 -2.47 -7.67 -1.46
N LEU A 255 -3.00 -8.09 -2.60
CA LEU A 255 -2.30 -8.85 -3.61
C LEU A 255 -2.18 -7.98 -4.85
N GLU A 256 -0.97 -7.57 -5.17
CA GLU A 256 -0.70 -6.83 -6.39
C GLU A 256 -0.36 -7.79 -7.52
N THR A 257 -0.82 -7.45 -8.71
CA THR A 257 -0.55 -8.19 -9.93
C THR A 257 -0.40 -7.21 -11.09
N ASP A 258 0.76 -7.30 -11.75
CA ASP A 258 1.08 -6.49 -12.92
C ASP A 258 0.86 -7.33 -14.19
N PHE A 259 -0.05 -6.88 -15.04
CA PHE A 259 -0.27 -7.45 -16.36
C PHE A 259 0.50 -6.64 -17.40
N MET A 260 1.36 -7.30 -18.17
CA MET A 260 2.16 -6.68 -19.21
C MET A 260 1.60 -7.04 -20.58
N LEU A 261 1.49 -6.05 -21.46
CA LEU A 261 1.31 -6.28 -22.88
C LEU A 261 2.55 -6.96 -23.47
N SER A 262 2.33 -7.99 -24.27
CA SER A 262 3.37 -8.63 -25.07
C SER A 262 4.01 -7.62 -26.02
N GLU A 263 5.30 -7.78 -26.32
CA GLU A 263 6.03 -6.88 -27.23
C GLU A 263 5.34 -6.77 -28.60
N SER A 264 4.83 -7.88 -29.13
CA SER A 264 4.04 -7.86 -30.38
C SER A 264 2.74 -7.04 -30.26
N ALA A 265 2.15 -6.96 -29.07
CA ALA A 265 0.93 -6.18 -28.85
C ALA A 265 1.25 -4.69 -28.71
N LYS A 266 2.39 -4.35 -28.10
CA LYS A 266 2.90 -2.97 -28.04
C LYS A 266 3.22 -2.44 -29.44
N ASP A 267 3.85 -3.25 -30.29
CA ASP A 267 4.16 -2.89 -31.68
C ASP A 267 2.89 -2.63 -32.51
N GLN A 268 1.81 -3.37 -32.22
CA GLN A 268 0.49 -3.15 -32.82
C GLN A 268 -0.26 -1.94 -32.23
N GLY A 269 0.31 -1.29 -31.22
CA GLY A 269 -0.27 -0.13 -30.54
C GLY A 269 -1.48 -0.48 -29.67
N LEU A 270 -1.54 -1.70 -29.13
CA LEU A 270 -2.56 -2.06 -28.14
C LEU A 270 -2.30 -1.31 -26.83
N ARG A 271 -3.38 -0.88 -26.18
CA ARG A 271 -3.34 -0.18 -24.89
C ARG A 271 -4.49 -0.59 -24.00
N PHE A 272 -4.25 -0.52 -22.70
CA PHE A 272 -5.31 -0.70 -21.72
C PHE A 272 -6.18 0.55 -21.66
N VAL A 273 -7.50 0.34 -21.68
CA VAL A 273 -8.50 1.40 -21.59
C VAL A 273 -9.55 0.94 -20.59
N CYS A 274 -9.92 1.82 -19.67
CA CYS A 274 -11.09 1.62 -18.84
C CYS A 274 -12.28 2.36 -19.43
N LEU A 275 -13.35 1.64 -19.71
CA LEU A 275 -14.62 2.20 -20.14
C LEU A 275 -15.52 2.29 -18.91
N GLN A 276 -16.06 3.48 -18.68
CA GLN A 276 -17.00 3.75 -17.61
C GLN A 276 -18.31 4.25 -18.22
N GLU A 277 -19.41 3.57 -17.88
CA GLU A 277 -20.76 4.02 -18.17
C GLU A 277 -21.19 5.11 -17.18
N ALA A 278 -22.07 6.01 -17.62
CA ALA A 278 -22.60 7.04 -16.76
C ALA A 278 -23.45 6.41 -15.65
N SER A 279 -23.19 6.76 -14.39
CA SER A 279 -23.93 6.25 -13.24
C SER A 279 -24.12 7.34 -12.20
N THR A 280 -25.16 7.20 -11.38
CA THR A 280 -25.40 8.11 -10.25
C THR A 280 -25.43 7.26 -8.99
N ILE A 281 -24.51 7.52 -8.07
CA ILE A 281 -24.40 6.78 -6.81
C ILE A 281 -24.63 7.77 -5.68
N GLY A 282 -25.76 7.58 -4.98
CA GLY A 282 -26.25 8.55 -4.01
C GLY A 282 -26.57 9.88 -4.70
N ASP A 283 -25.88 10.92 -4.27
CA ASP A 283 -25.98 12.32 -4.68
C ASP A 283 -24.85 12.75 -5.64
N GLN A 284 -23.93 11.84 -5.99
CA GLN A 284 -22.84 12.10 -6.94
C GLN A 284 -23.13 11.50 -8.31
N HIS A 285 -22.88 12.28 -9.36
CA HIS A 285 -23.00 11.86 -10.74
C HIS A 285 -21.63 11.55 -11.36
N TYR A 286 -21.51 10.37 -11.96
CA TYR A 286 -20.33 9.87 -12.64
C TYR A 286 -20.60 9.86 -14.14
N PRO A 287 -19.87 10.64 -14.95
CA PRO A 287 -20.09 10.69 -16.39
C PRO A 287 -19.61 9.42 -17.08
N SER A 288 -20.12 9.17 -18.30
CA SER A 288 -19.56 8.17 -19.18
C SER A 288 -18.22 8.67 -19.73
N CYS A 289 -17.18 7.85 -19.62
CA CYS A 289 -15.86 8.22 -20.12
C CYS A 289 -15.02 7.00 -20.50
N ALA A 290 -14.08 7.23 -21.40
CA ALA A 290 -13.00 6.29 -21.69
C ALA A 290 -11.72 6.84 -21.06
N ILE A 291 -11.21 6.12 -20.07
CA ILE A 291 -9.99 6.46 -19.35
C ILE A 291 -8.85 5.67 -19.99
N PHE A 292 -7.96 6.38 -20.67
CA PHE A 292 -6.76 5.80 -21.24
C PHE A 292 -5.70 5.68 -20.15
N PHE A 293 -5.21 4.47 -19.91
CA PHE A 293 -4.09 4.28 -18.99
C PHE A 293 -2.80 4.78 -19.62
N ALA A 294 -1.81 5.05 -18.78
CA ALA A 294 -0.51 5.58 -19.18
C ALA A 294 0.10 4.78 -20.35
N GLU A 295 0.29 5.44 -21.50
CA GLU A 295 0.72 4.79 -22.74
C GLU A 295 2.15 4.21 -22.71
N GLU A 296 3.03 4.72 -21.85
CA GLU A 296 4.47 4.45 -21.95
C GLU A 296 4.89 3.05 -21.50
N ASP A 297 4.13 2.39 -20.62
CA ASP A 297 4.61 1.16 -19.96
C ASP A 297 3.94 -0.12 -20.47
N GLY A 298 2.72 -0.03 -21.02
CA GLY A 298 1.93 -1.22 -21.38
C GLY A 298 1.71 -2.16 -20.20
N ILE A 299 1.71 -1.61 -18.97
CA ILE A 299 1.52 -2.34 -17.72
C ILE A 299 0.16 -1.92 -17.15
N LEU A 300 -0.67 -2.91 -16.83
CA LEU A 300 -1.88 -2.77 -16.04
C LEU A 300 -1.59 -3.30 -14.63
N ARG A 301 -1.59 -2.42 -13.64
CA ARG A 301 -1.44 -2.80 -12.24
C ARG A 301 -2.80 -3.05 -11.62
N THR A 302 -2.94 -4.17 -10.97
CA THR A 302 -4.13 -4.49 -10.20
C THR A 302 -3.73 -4.74 -8.76
N SER A 303 -4.50 -4.20 -7.83
CA SER A 303 -4.37 -4.49 -6.41
C SER A 303 -5.70 -5.04 -5.95
N ARG A 304 -5.67 -6.22 -5.33
CA ARG A 304 -6.85 -7.01 -4.97
C ARG A 304 -6.75 -7.40 -3.52
N ARG A 305 -7.84 -7.33 -2.78
CA ARG A 305 -7.84 -7.76 -1.38
C ARG A 305 -7.71 -9.28 -1.33
N GLY A 306 -6.62 -9.79 -0.78
CA GLY A 306 -6.34 -11.22 -0.78
C GLY A 306 -5.24 -11.61 0.21
N TYR A 307 -5.56 -12.52 1.13
CA TYR A 307 -4.64 -13.01 2.17
C TYR A 307 -3.67 -14.09 1.66
N LEU A 308 -3.07 -13.88 0.49
CA LEU A 308 -2.26 -14.90 -0.19
C LEU A 308 -0.87 -14.40 -0.60
N LYS A 309 -0.47 -13.15 -0.32
CA LYS A 309 0.86 -12.63 -0.72
C LYS A 309 2.00 -13.51 -0.18
N HIS A 310 1.83 -14.22 0.95
CA HIS A 310 2.84 -15.11 1.57
C HIS A 310 2.35 -16.56 1.85
N GLY A 311 1.31 -17.04 1.15
CA GLY A 311 0.79 -18.40 1.33
C GLY A 311 0.00 -18.63 2.64
N HIS A 312 -0.64 -19.79 2.77
CA HIS A 312 -1.54 -20.15 3.89
C HIS A 312 -0.87 -20.18 5.29
N THR A 313 0.43 -19.92 5.40
CA THR A 313 1.25 -20.20 6.58
C THR A 313 1.68 -18.99 7.38
N TRP A 314 1.57 -17.74 6.89
CA TRP A 314 2.13 -16.60 7.64
C TRP A 314 1.37 -16.28 8.95
N TYR A 315 0.09 -16.63 9.03
CA TYR A 315 -0.66 -16.57 10.30
C TYR A 315 -0.21 -17.61 11.32
N ALA A 316 0.50 -18.66 10.91
CA ALA A 316 1.03 -19.67 11.83
C ALA A 316 2.16 -19.10 12.70
N ASP A 317 2.86 -18.06 12.23
CA ASP A 317 3.95 -17.43 12.97
C ASP A 317 3.48 -16.26 13.86
N LEU A 318 2.24 -15.78 13.67
CA LEU A 318 1.64 -14.81 14.57
C LEU A 318 1.28 -15.44 15.93
N PRO A 319 1.43 -14.69 17.04
CA PRO A 319 0.93 -15.10 18.34
C PRO A 319 -0.56 -15.49 18.25
N PRO A 320 -1.04 -16.49 19.03
CA PRO A 320 -2.39 -17.05 18.89
C PRO A 320 -3.53 -16.02 18.95
N PHE A 321 -3.29 -14.86 19.58
CA PHE A 321 -4.28 -13.79 19.71
C PHE A 321 -4.42 -12.88 18.46
N TRP A 322 -3.42 -12.86 17.58
CA TRP A 322 -3.41 -12.11 16.33
C TRP A 322 -3.85 -12.95 15.12
N ARG A 323 -3.96 -14.28 15.28
CA ARG A 323 -4.44 -15.13 14.19
C ARG A 323 -5.92 -14.81 13.91
N PRO A 324 -6.30 -14.49 12.67
CA PRO A 324 -7.70 -14.38 12.31
C PRO A 324 -8.33 -15.75 12.57
N ARG A 325 -9.42 -15.77 13.34
CA ARG A 325 -10.26 -16.97 13.42
C ARG A 325 -10.83 -17.17 12.03
N GLY A 326 -10.31 -18.16 11.31
CA GLY A 326 -10.66 -18.41 9.92
C GLY A 326 -12.17 -18.43 9.72
N ASN A 327 -12.64 -17.63 8.76
CA ASN A 327 -13.81 -18.04 8.00
C ASN A 327 -13.36 -19.25 7.16
N ARG A 328 -13.91 -20.43 7.48
CA ARG A 328 -13.96 -21.56 6.55
C ARG A 328 -14.87 -21.20 5.37
N LEU A 329 -14.47 -20.30 4.49
CA LEU A 329 -15.19 -20.05 3.25
C LEU A 329 -14.17 -19.57 2.21
N LEU A 330 -14.05 -20.36 1.13
CA LEU A 330 -13.33 -20.13 -0.14
C LEU A 330 -12.25 -21.16 -0.53
N GLY A 331 -12.23 -22.36 0.08
CA GLY A 331 -11.36 -23.45 -0.38
C GLY A 331 -12.01 -24.83 -0.58
N ALA A 332 -13.32 -24.98 -0.33
CA ALA A 332 -13.96 -26.30 -0.35
C ALA A 332 -15.42 -26.30 -0.88
N GLY A 333 -15.86 -25.23 -1.54
CA GLY A 333 -17.26 -25.07 -1.97
C GLY A 333 -17.53 -25.24 -3.47
N LEU A 334 -16.49 -25.31 -4.31
CA LEU A 334 -16.64 -25.33 -5.78
C LEU A 334 -16.43 -26.70 -6.42
N LEU A 335 -16.17 -27.76 -5.63
CA LEU A 335 -16.01 -29.14 -6.13
C LEU A 335 -17.19 -30.06 -5.77
N GLN A 336 -18.40 -29.53 -5.57
CA GLN A 336 -19.55 -30.39 -5.25
C GLN A 336 -20.91 -29.99 -5.87
N GLN A 337 -20.90 -29.25 -6.97
CA GLN A 337 -22.06 -29.15 -7.86
C GLN A 337 -21.63 -29.08 -9.33
N LEU A 338 -21.12 -30.22 -9.83
CA LEU A 338 -21.34 -30.73 -11.19
C LEU A 338 -21.45 -32.25 -11.10
#